data_AF-A0A2N5YNM7-F1
#
_entry.id   AF-A0A2N5YNM7-F1
#
_cell.length_a   1.000
_cell.length_b   1.000
_cell.length_c   1.000
_cell.angle_alpha   90.00
_cell.angle_beta   90.00
_cell.angle_gamma   90.00
#
_symmetry.space_group_name_H-M   'P 1'
#
loop_
_entity.id
_entity.type
_entity.pdbx_description
1 polymer ?
#
loop_
_entity_poly.entity_id
_entity_poly.type
_entity_poly.pdbx_seq_one_letter_code
_entity_poly.pdbx_strand_id
1 'polypeptide(L)'
;MVFNQNISDMLVRKIKCPSCGANKVNEITTGFIFCDYCSTFMGYDFKNMQDEASSVYDMDYFQKHGSWPPDTQAYMTVLQEIGTAVANENAELYLENIVKMHELEMKLFPKRFAPKLKMSKYRDQMVEFYRHFWKERLEKGYFEEQKQTQQMFAELQANITTETVNYKPVWVYDEKLEAYFDAVFAYSKEMAEKVSSYDCLEYYPEPINNAYTEMVLKQSINGYASYLDEETFNKVLDHLGLKTEYIEIPEVNTTEQNCFGCGAQISVPEGSEKMICEYCGSTNNIQAAGVVCLNCGGNVSPDEARENNKCSFCGAILRIMDFH
;
A
#
# COMPACT_ATOMS: atom_id res chain seq x y z
N MET A 1 -24.17 -29.05 7.03
CA MET A 1 -24.12 -28.29 5.77
C MET A 1 -22.66 -28.02 5.49
N VAL A 2 -22.14 -28.61 4.41
CA VAL A 2 -20.77 -28.42 3.96
C VAL A 2 -20.66 -26.99 3.47
N PHE A 3 -19.77 -26.20 4.08
CA PHE A 3 -19.46 -24.86 3.60
C PHE A 3 -18.90 -24.98 2.18
N ASN A 4 -19.48 -24.23 1.26
CA ASN A 4 -18.97 -24.08 -0.10
C ASN A 4 -17.47 -23.82 -0.04
N GLN A 5 -16.69 -24.70 -0.64
CA GLN A 5 -15.30 -24.41 -0.99
C GLN A 5 -15.35 -23.21 -1.94
N ASN A 6 -14.88 -22.08 -1.44
CA ASN A 6 -14.86 -20.82 -2.17
C ASN A 6 -13.98 -20.98 -3.41
N ILE A 7 -14.50 -20.58 -4.57
CA ILE A 7 -13.74 -20.36 -5.81
C ILE A 7 -12.75 -19.18 -5.66
N SER A 8 -12.58 -18.65 -4.43
CA SER A 8 -11.59 -17.66 -4.01
C SER A 8 -10.14 -18.16 -4.05
N ASP A 9 -9.88 -19.43 -4.36
CA ASP A 9 -8.55 -20.03 -4.19
C ASP A 9 -7.59 -19.88 -5.39
N MET A 10 -7.98 -19.42 -6.58
CA MET A 10 -7.01 -19.38 -7.72
C MET A 10 -7.19 -18.28 -8.79
N LEU A 11 -7.95 -17.22 -8.53
CA LEU A 11 -7.99 -16.07 -9.45
C LEU A 11 -7.19 -14.90 -8.86
N VAL A 12 -5.91 -14.85 -9.21
CA VAL A 12 -5.05 -13.73 -8.88
C VAL A 12 -5.22 -12.66 -9.95
N ARG A 13 -5.13 -11.40 -9.52
CA ARG A 13 -5.18 -10.28 -10.44
C ARG A 13 -4.07 -10.48 -11.50
N LYS A 14 -4.41 -10.49 -12.80
CA LYS A 14 -3.48 -10.42 -13.93
C LYS A 14 -2.78 -9.07 -13.85
N ILE A 15 -1.76 -9.04 -13.05
CA ILE A 15 -0.94 -7.87 -12.97
C ILE A 15 0.29 -8.18 -13.78
N LYS A 16 0.37 -7.52 -14.93
CA LYS A 16 1.61 -7.46 -15.69
C LYS A 16 2.45 -6.33 -15.13
N CYS A 17 3.72 -6.61 -14.92
CA CYS A 17 4.64 -5.59 -14.49
C CYS A 17 4.71 -4.49 -15.56
N PRO A 18 4.50 -3.21 -15.21
CA PRO A 18 4.58 -2.12 -16.18
C PRO A 18 6.01 -1.90 -16.70
N SER A 19 7.02 -2.42 -15.99
CA SER A 19 8.43 -2.32 -16.38
C SER A 19 8.87 -3.46 -17.30
N CYS A 20 8.71 -4.72 -16.89
CA CYS A 20 9.21 -5.88 -17.65
C CYS A 20 8.14 -6.71 -18.37
N GLY A 21 6.85 -6.42 -18.16
CA GLY A 21 5.74 -7.16 -18.77
C GLY A 21 5.45 -8.55 -18.18
N ALA A 22 6.27 -9.02 -17.23
CA ALA A 22 6.09 -10.32 -16.56
C ALA A 22 4.86 -10.32 -15.64
N ASN A 23 4.28 -11.50 -15.43
CA ASN A 23 3.20 -11.67 -14.45
C ASN A 23 3.78 -11.83 -13.03
N LYS A 24 2.98 -11.50 -12.01
CA LYS A 24 3.23 -11.97 -10.63
C LYS A 24 3.11 -13.50 -10.62
N VAL A 25 4.00 -14.17 -9.89
CA VAL A 25 4.06 -15.64 -9.84
C VAL A 25 4.09 -16.20 -8.42
N ASN A 26 4.73 -15.51 -7.48
CA ASN A 26 4.62 -15.89 -6.07
C ASN A 26 3.25 -15.46 -5.52
N GLU A 27 2.82 -16.11 -4.44
CA GLU A 27 1.64 -15.70 -3.66
C GLU A 27 1.73 -14.22 -3.28
N ILE A 28 0.58 -13.55 -3.21
CA ILE A 28 0.48 -12.16 -2.77
C ILE A 28 0.14 -12.17 -1.28
N THR A 29 1.08 -11.79 -0.43
CA THR A 29 0.88 -11.83 1.04
C THR A 29 0.62 -10.45 1.65
N THR A 30 0.74 -9.39 0.85
CA THR A 30 0.51 -8.01 1.29
C THR A 30 -0.41 -7.27 0.33
N GLY A 31 -0.96 -6.15 0.78
CA GLY A 31 -1.76 -5.29 -0.07
C GLY A 31 -0.95 -4.64 -1.19
N PHE A 32 0.38 -4.54 -1.08
CA PHE A 32 1.24 -4.01 -2.13
C PHE A 32 1.86 -5.14 -2.95
N ILE A 33 1.65 -5.10 -4.27
CA ILE A 33 2.11 -6.15 -5.16
C ILE A 33 3.36 -5.66 -5.88
N PHE A 34 4.45 -6.40 -5.75
CA PHE A 34 5.71 -6.13 -6.43
C PHE A 34 6.04 -7.23 -7.42
N CYS A 35 6.77 -6.88 -8.48
CA CYS A 35 7.22 -7.82 -9.48
C CYS A 35 8.27 -8.77 -8.92
N ASP A 36 8.01 -10.07 -9.09
CA ASP A 36 8.95 -11.13 -8.67
C ASP A 36 10.23 -11.16 -9.54
N TYR A 37 10.28 -10.39 -10.64
CA TYR A 37 11.40 -10.36 -11.59
C TYR A 37 12.25 -9.09 -11.50
N CYS A 38 11.63 -7.92 -11.32
CA CYS A 38 12.35 -6.64 -11.34
C CYS A 38 12.03 -5.75 -10.14
N SER A 39 11.30 -6.25 -9.13
CA SER A 39 10.88 -5.50 -7.93
C SER A 39 10.07 -4.23 -8.20
N THR A 40 9.61 -4.00 -9.44
CA THR A 40 8.75 -2.86 -9.77
C THR A 40 7.40 -3.04 -9.09
N PHE A 41 6.87 -1.99 -8.46
CA PHE A 41 5.52 -2.00 -7.93
C PHE A 41 4.50 -2.19 -9.07
N MET A 42 3.54 -3.08 -8.84
CA MET A 42 2.63 -3.59 -9.86
C MET A 42 1.18 -3.19 -9.60
N GLY A 43 0.81 -2.92 -8.34
CA GLY A 43 -0.54 -2.56 -7.96
C GLY A 43 -0.90 -3.05 -6.56
N TYR A 44 -2.20 -3.15 -6.30
CA TYR A 44 -2.70 -3.48 -4.97
C TYR A 44 -3.57 -4.74 -4.96
N ASP A 45 -3.46 -5.47 -3.85
CA ASP A 45 -4.40 -6.49 -3.42
C ASP A 45 -5.30 -5.91 -2.33
N PHE A 46 -6.45 -5.42 -2.76
CA PHE A 46 -7.42 -4.78 -1.88
C PHE A 46 -8.06 -5.75 -0.90
N LYS A 47 -8.16 -7.04 -1.26
CA LYS A 47 -8.66 -8.07 -0.35
C LYS A 47 -7.72 -8.22 0.84
N ASN A 48 -6.42 -8.34 0.60
CA ASN A 48 -5.42 -8.39 1.67
C ASN A 48 -5.45 -7.14 2.58
N MET A 49 -5.66 -5.95 2.01
CA MET A 49 -5.81 -4.70 2.78
C MET A 49 -7.08 -4.66 3.63
N GLN A 50 -8.19 -5.19 3.12
CA GLN A 50 -9.49 -5.24 3.80
C GLN A 50 -9.52 -6.28 4.93
N ASP A 51 -8.94 -7.46 4.67
CA ASP A 51 -8.84 -8.54 5.64
C ASP A 51 -8.02 -8.08 6.87
N GLU A 52 -6.94 -7.31 6.65
CA GLU A 52 -6.18 -6.69 7.75
C GLU A 52 -7.00 -5.67 8.54
N ALA A 53 -7.71 -4.78 7.84
CA ALA A 53 -8.54 -3.77 8.47
C ALA A 53 -9.51 -4.37 9.50
N SER A 54 -10.16 -5.47 9.10
CA SER A 54 -11.13 -6.17 9.93
C SER A 54 -10.51 -6.78 11.18
N SER A 55 -9.22 -7.12 11.14
CA SER A 55 -8.51 -7.70 12.29
C SER A 55 -8.05 -6.65 13.32
N VAL A 56 -7.82 -5.40 12.89
CA VAL A 56 -7.36 -4.32 13.79
C VAL A 56 -8.46 -3.81 14.71
N TYR A 57 -9.71 -3.82 14.22
CA TYR A 57 -10.90 -3.44 14.99
C TYR A 57 -11.51 -4.65 15.68
N ASP A 58 -10.82 -5.14 16.71
CA ASP A 58 -11.26 -6.29 17.51
C ASP A 58 -12.55 -5.96 18.30
N MET A 59 -13.70 -6.37 17.74
CA MET A 59 -15.01 -6.17 18.34
C MET A 59 -15.21 -6.97 19.63
N ASP A 60 -14.58 -8.14 19.74
CA ASP A 60 -14.69 -8.98 20.95
C ASP A 60 -13.95 -8.31 22.11
N TYR A 61 -12.76 -7.74 21.84
CA TYR A 61 -12.05 -6.90 22.79
C TYR A 61 -12.89 -5.69 23.19
N PHE A 62 -13.47 -4.97 22.22
CA PHE A 62 -14.29 -3.78 22.50
C PHE A 62 -15.51 -4.11 23.38
N GLN A 63 -16.26 -5.16 23.05
CA GLN A 63 -17.43 -5.58 23.83
C GLN A 63 -17.06 -5.97 25.27
N LYS A 64 -15.90 -6.60 25.45
CA LYS A 64 -15.40 -7.03 26.77
C LYS A 64 -14.83 -5.88 27.61
N HIS A 65 -14.16 -4.92 26.99
CA HIS A 65 -13.37 -3.89 27.67
C HIS A 65 -13.97 -2.49 27.60
N GLY A 66 -15.01 -2.27 26.78
CA GLY A 66 -15.62 -0.96 26.54
C GLY A 66 -14.71 0.04 25.82
N SER A 67 -13.61 -0.43 25.23
CA SER A 67 -12.59 0.38 24.53
C SER A 67 -11.85 -0.49 23.52
N TRP A 68 -11.23 0.14 22.52
CA TRP A 68 -10.40 -0.58 21.55
C TRP A 68 -9.08 -1.06 22.18
N PRO A 69 -8.39 -2.04 21.55
CA PRO A 69 -7.01 -2.36 21.92
C PRO A 69 -6.15 -1.08 22.00
N PRO A 70 -5.15 -0.98 22.89
CA PRO A 70 -4.46 0.29 23.19
C PRO A 70 -3.93 1.05 21.96
N ASP A 71 -3.32 0.34 21.01
CA ASP A 71 -2.81 0.95 19.77
C ASP A 71 -3.95 1.43 18.86
N THR A 72 -5.01 0.63 18.69
CA THR A 72 -6.22 1.01 17.95
C THR A 72 -6.91 2.20 18.62
N GLN A 73 -6.96 2.25 19.96
CA GLN A 73 -7.55 3.35 20.70
C GLN A 73 -6.73 4.63 20.52
N ALA A 74 -5.39 4.55 20.56
CA ALA A 74 -4.52 5.69 20.28
C ALA A 74 -4.75 6.24 18.86
N TYR A 75 -4.89 5.34 17.87
CA TYR A 75 -5.23 5.71 16.50
C TYR A 75 -6.58 6.43 16.40
N MET A 76 -7.63 5.91 17.05
CA MET A 76 -8.95 6.56 17.07
C MET A 76 -8.93 7.94 17.74
N THR A 77 -8.14 8.12 18.81
CA THR A 77 -7.97 9.43 19.45
C THR A 77 -7.34 10.45 18.49
N VAL A 78 -6.27 10.05 17.78
CA VAL A 78 -5.61 10.92 16.80
C VAL A 78 -6.57 11.32 15.67
N LEU A 79 -7.39 10.39 15.18
CA LEU A 79 -8.43 10.72 14.18
C LEU A 79 -9.43 11.77 14.68
N GLN A 80 -9.82 11.70 15.95
CA GLN A 80 -10.70 12.71 16.55
C GLN A 80 -10.02 14.08 16.67
N GLU A 81 -8.72 14.11 17.01
CA GLU A 81 -7.91 15.33 17.05
C GLU A 81 -7.75 15.95 15.66
N ILE A 82 -7.56 15.14 14.62
CA ILE A 82 -7.58 15.60 13.21
C ILE A 82 -8.92 16.24 12.87
N GLY A 83 -10.05 15.59 13.20
CA GLY A 83 -11.38 16.15 12.96
C GLY A 83 -11.58 17.49 13.66
N THR A 84 -11.09 17.62 14.89
CA THR A 84 -11.10 18.89 15.64
C THR A 84 -10.22 19.95 14.97
N ALA A 85 -9.05 19.57 14.46
CA ALA A 85 -8.15 20.48 13.75
C ALA A 85 -8.76 20.99 12.44
N VAL A 86 -9.40 20.12 11.66
CA VAL A 86 -10.12 20.50 10.42
C VAL A 86 -11.28 21.46 10.74
N ALA A 87 -12.09 21.16 11.75
CA ALA A 87 -13.24 21.99 12.13
C ALA A 87 -12.86 23.41 12.56
N ASN A 88 -11.65 23.57 13.13
CA ASN A 88 -11.12 24.85 13.58
C ASN A 88 -10.05 25.45 12.65
N GLU A 89 -9.81 24.82 11.49
CA GLU A 89 -8.74 25.18 10.53
C GLU A 89 -7.35 25.36 11.19
N ASN A 90 -7.06 24.54 12.21
CA ASN A 90 -5.80 24.60 12.94
C ASN A 90 -4.73 23.77 12.21
N ALA A 91 -3.93 24.43 11.36
CA ALA A 91 -2.89 23.80 10.56
C ALA A 91 -1.80 23.10 11.39
N GLU A 92 -1.39 23.67 12.52
CA GLU A 92 -0.34 23.10 13.38
C GLU A 92 -0.82 21.79 14.03
N LEU A 93 -2.01 21.84 14.66
CA LEU A 93 -2.61 20.66 15.28
C LEU A 93 -2.92 19.57 14.25
N TYR A 94 -3.36 19.96 13.05
CA TYR A 94 -3.59 19.03 11.96
C TYR A 94 -2.29 18.35 11.53
N LEU A 95 -1.22 19.11 11.29
CA LEU A 95 0.07 18.57 10.84
C LEU A 95 0.67 17.60 11.86
N GLU A 96 0.64 17.95 13.15
CA GLU A 96 1.11 17.05 14.21
C GLU A 96 0.35 15.72 14.19
N ASN A 97 -0.98 15.78 14.16
CA ASN A 97 -1.80 14.59 14.28
C ASN A 97 -1.88 13.76 13.00
N ILE A 98 -1.85 14.38 11.82
CA ILE A 98 -1.87 13.62 10.56
C ILE A 98 -0.58 12.80 10.40
N VAL A 99 0.58 13.34 10.81
CA VAL A 99 1.85 12.59 10.78
C VAL A 99 1.83 11.45 11.80
N LYS A 100 1.38 11.71 13.03
CA LYS A 100 1.21 10.70 14.07
C LYS A 100 0.22 9.61 13.67
N MET A 101 -0.84 9.96 12.94
CA MET A 101 -1.79 9.01 12.37
C MET A 101 -1.07 8.08 11.40
N HIS A 102 -0.29 8.60 10.45
CA HIS A 102 0.48 7.78 9.50
C HIS A 102 1.45 6.82 10.20
N GLU A 103 2.15 7.26 11.25
CA GLU A 103 3.01 6.38 12.06
C GLU A 103 2.25 5.22 12.71
N LEU A 104 1.08 5.52 13.29
CA LEU A 104 0.20 4.51 13.89
C LEU A 104 -0.37 3.57 12.83
N GLU A 105 -0.74 4.08 11.65
CA GLU A 105 -1.23 3.24 10.56
C GLU A 105 -0.16 2.24 10.11
N MET A 106 1.09 2.67 9.93
CA MET A 106 2.18 1.77 9.53
C MET A 106 2.42 0.64 10.54
N LYS A 107 2.11 0.88 11.82
CA LYS A 107 2.18 -0.12 12.89
C LYS A 107 0.97 -1.04 12.90
N LEU A 108 -0.23 -0.48 12.78
CA LEU A 108 -1.50 -1.20 12.90
C LEU A 108 -1.86 -2.00 11.64
N PHE A 109 -1.52 -1.46 10.48
CA PHE A 109 -1.91 -1.99 9.18
C PHE A 109 -0.70 -2.34 8.29
N PRO A 110 0.24 -3.19 8.74
CA PRO A 110 1.47 -3.47 7.98
C PRO A 110 1.24 -4.06 6.58
N LYS A 111 0.11 -4.71 6.28
CA LYS A 111 -0.25 -5.21 4.95
C LYS A 111 -0.84 -4.11 4.05
N ARG A 112 -1.35 -3.01 4.60
CA ARG A 112 -1.76 -1.82 3.83
C ARG A 112 -0.61 -0.97 3.32
N PHE A 113 0.62 -1.38 3.56
CA PHE A 113 1.80 -0.64 3.15
C PHE A 113 2.78 -1.54 2.39
N ALA A 114 3.70 -0.90 1.65
CA ALA A 114 4.79 -1.61 1.01
C ALA A 114 5.59 -2.42 2.05
N PRO A 115 6.01 -3.66 1.76
CA PRO A 115 6.85 -4.45 2.65
C PRO A 115 8.11 -3.69 3.12
N LYS A 116 8.60 -2.74 2.31
CA LYS A 116 9.71 -1.84 2.62
C LYS A 116 9.53 -1.05 3.93
N LEU A 117 8.30 -0.77 4.38
CA LEU A 117 8.04 -0.09 5.66
C LEU A 117 8.42 -0.92 6.91
N LYS A 118 8.71 -2.21 6.75
CA LYS A 118 9.30 -3.02 7.82
C LYS A 118 10.76 -2.63 8.11
N MET A 119 11.44 -2.01 7.14
CA MET A 119 12.78 -1.44 7.34
C MET A 119 12.65 -0.08 8.05
N SER A 120 13.28 0.07 9.21
CA SER A 120 13.17 1.31 10.02
C SER A 120 13.60 2.55 9.25
N LYS A 121 14.74 2.51 8.55
CA LYS A 121 15.24 3.64 7.74
C LYS A 121 14.21 4.10 6.70
N TYR A 122 13.59 3.16 5.98
CA TYR A 122 12.59 3.47 4.97
C TYR A 122 11.31 4.03 5.61
N ARG A 123 10.90 3.49 6.76
CA ARG A 123 9.79 4.02 7.55
C ARG A 123 10.04 5.46 8.01
N ASP A 124 11.20 5.75 8.54
CA ASP A 124 11.56 7.10 9.01
C ASP A 124 11.55 8.10 7.83
N GLN A 125 12.06 7.69 6.66
CA GLN A 125 11.99 8.49 5.43
C GLN A 125 10.54 8.74 4.98
N MET A 126 9.67 7.73 5.04
CA MET A 126 8.26 7.88 4.70
C MET A 126 7.52 8.83 5.65
N VAL A 127 7.82 8.78 6.95
CA VAL A 127 7.25 9.71 7.95
C VAL A 127 7.68 11.14 7.65
N GLU A 128 8.96 11.34 7.31
CA GLU A 128 9.48 12.66 6.94
C GLU A 128 8.83 13.18 5.65
N PHE A 129 8.68 12.32 4.64
CA PHE A 129 7.90 12.64 3.44
C PHE A 129 6.48 13.11 3.80
N TYR A 130 5.75 12.37 4.64
CA TYR A 130 4.40 12.77 5.04
C TYR A 130 4.37 14.13 5.75
N ARG A 131 5.36 14.42 6.60
CA ARG A 131 5.48 15.72 7.26
C ARG A 131 5.62 16.85 6.24
N HIS A 132 6.51 16.70 5.28
CA HIS A 132 6.72 17.71 4.22
C HIS A 132 5.49 17.82 3.29
N PHE A 133 4.91 16.69 2.89
CA PHE A 133 3.72 16.63 2.07
C PHE A 133 2.54 17.38 2.70
N TRP A 134 2.21 17.09 3.95
CA TRP A 134 1.09 17.72 4.63
C TRP A 134 1.33 19.19 4.95
N LYS A 135 2.57 19.56 5.27
CA LYS A 135 2.93 20.97 5.45
C LYS A 135 2.69 21.76 4.16
N GLU A 136 3.22 21.29 3.04
CA GLU A 136 3.05 21.96 1.74
C GLU A 136 1.58 21.97 1.29
N ARG A 137 0.83 20.89 1.54
CA ARG A 137 -0.64 20.83 1.33
C ARG A 137 -1.36 21.96 2.08
N LEU A 138 -1.06 22.13 3.36
CA LEU A 138 -1.67 23.15 4.22
C LEU A 138 -1.34 24.56 3.73
N GLU A 139 -0.08 24.82 3.39
CA GLU A 139 0.38 26.11 2.84
C GLU A 139 -0.32 26.46 1.51
N LYS A 140 -0.69 25.45 0.71
CA LYS A 140 -1.44 25.59 -0.54
C LYS A 140 -2.97 25.55 -0.37
N GLY A 141 -3.48 25.79 0.84
CA GLY A 141 -4.92 25.99 1.08
C GLY A 141 -5.75 24.71 1.22
N TYR A 142 -5.16 23.63 1.77
CA TYR A 142 -5.82 22.33 1.94
C TYR A 142 -7.22 22.40 2.57
N PHE A 143 -7.45 23.19 3.62
CA PHE A 143 -8.76 23.20 4.30
C PHE A 143 -9.90 23.71 3.41
N GLU A 144 -9.65 24.72 2.58
CA GLU A 144 -10.65 25.24 1.67
C GLU A 144 -10.94 24.24 0.55
N GLU A 145 -9.90 23.67 -0.05
CA GLU A 145 -10.02 22.61 -1.05
C GLU A 145 -10.78 21.39 -0.49
N GLN A 146 -10.49 21.01 0.75
CA GLN A 146 -11.16 19.89 1.43
C GLN A 146 -12.65 20.16 1.59
N LYS A 147 -13.06 21.36 2.03
CA LYS A 147 -14.49 21.71 2.18
C LYS A 147 -15.23 21.62 0.84
N GLN A 148 -14.66 22.21 -0.20
CA GLN A 148 -15.27 22.22 -1.54
C GLN A 148 -15.43 20.78 -2.08
N THR A 149 -14.37 19.99 -1.95
CA THR A 149 -14.36 18.60 -2.40
C THR A 149 -15.33 17.74 -1.59
N GLN A 150 -15.36 17.89 -0.26
CA GLN A 150 -16.30 17.16 0.60
C GLN A 150 -17.74 17.51 0.30
N GLN A 151 -18.05 18.79 0.05
CA GLN A 151 -19.39 19.21 -0.34
C GLN A 151 -19.80 18.56 -1.67
N MET A 152 -18.95 18.65 -2.69
CA MET A 152 -19.20 18.03 -4.00
C MET A 152 -19.46 16.53 -3.88
N PHE A 153 -18.60 15.79 -3.16
CA PHE A 153 -18.79 14.36 -2.97
C PHE A 153 -20.03 14.03 -2.13
N ALA A 154 -20.36 14.82 -1.11
CA ALA A 154 -21.57 14.61 -0.32
C ALA A 154 -22.84 14.80 -1.17
N GLU A 155 -22.88 15.80 -2.04
CA GLU A 155 -23.99 16.05 -2.97
C GLU A 155 -24.15 14.88 -3.96
N LEU A 156 -23.06 14.39 -4.54
CA LEU A 156 -23.10 13.23 -5.44
C LEU A 156 -23.49 11.94 -4.70
N GLN A 157 -22.90 11.69 -3.52
CA GLN A 157 -23.16 10.51 -2.71
C GLN A 157 -24.62 10.45 -2.24
N ALA A 158 -25.23 11.59 -1.90
CA ALA A 158 -26.64 11.66 -1.49
C ALA A 158 -27.61 11.21 -2.59
N ASN A 159 -27.16 11.20 -3.85
CA ASN A 159 -27.97 10.75 -4.99
C ASN A 159 -27.80 9.26 -5.31
N ILE A 160 -26.79 8.58 -4.74
CA ILE A 160 -26.54 7.15 -5.00
C ILE A 160 -27.73 6.32 -4.55
N THR A 161 -28.19 5.42 -5.43
CA THR A 161 -29.23 4.46 -5.09
C THR A 161 -28.67 3.40 -4.16
N THR A 162 -29.35 3.13 -3.05
CA THR A 162 -28.93 2.13 -2.06
C THR A 162 -30.02 1.08 -1.84
N GLU A 163 -29.61 -0.16 -1.62
CA GLU A 163 -30.47 -1.25 -1.15
C GLU A 163 -29.95 -1.88 0.14
N THR A 164 -30.79 -2.63 0.84
CA THR A 164 -30.38 -3.34 2.06
C THR A 164 -30.18 -4.82 1.77
N VAL A 165 -28.93 -5.28 1.85
CA VAL A 165 -28.56 -6.69 1.74
C VAL A 165 -27.95 -7.14 3.06
N ASN A 166 -28.50 -8.18 3.68
CA ASN A 166 -28.03 -8.71 4.97
C ASN A 166 -27.89 -7.62 6.07
N TYR A 167 -28.88 -6.73 6.17
CA TYR A 167 -28.91 -5.59 7.12
C TYR A 167 -27.80 -4.54 6.90
N LYS A 168 -27.13 -4.56 5.74
CA LYS A 168 -26.13 -3.56 5.36
C LYS A 168 -26.61 -2.78 4.13
N PRO A 169 -26.41 -1.45 4.10
CA PRO A 169 -26.63 -0.69 2.88
C PRO A 169 -25.55 -1.06 1.84
N VAL A 170 -25.98 -1.40 0.64
CA VAL A 170 -25.12 -1.64 -0.53
C VAL A 170 -25.52 -0.64 -1.61
N TRP A 171 -24.54 -0.09 -2.32
CA TRP A 171 -24.78 0.82 -3.44
C TRP A 171 -25.17 0.03 -4.68
N VAL A 172 -26.24 0.47 -5.34
CA VAL A 172 -26.75 -0.14 -6.57
C VAL A 172 -26.03 0.49 -7.75
N TYR A 173 -25.58 -0.35 -8.69
CA TYR A 173 -25.00 0.14 -9.94
C TYR A 173 -26.05 0.83 -10.82
N ASP A 174 -25.91 2.14 -10.99
CA ASP A 174 -26.70 2.98 -11.90
C ASP A 174 -25.88 4.19 -12.39
N GLU A 175 -26.47 5.04 -13.24
CA GLU A 175 -25.81 6.22 -13.80
C GLU A 175 -25.38 7.26 -12.73
N LYS A 176 -25.96 7.22 -11.53
CA LYS A 176 -25.62 8.14 -10.44
C LYS A 176 -24.37 7.66 -9.73
N LEU A 177 -24.22 6.34 -9.58
CA LEU A 177 -23.01 5.73 -9.08
C LEU A 177 -21.83 5.95 -10.06
N GLU A 178 -22.08 5.85 -11.37
CA GLU A 178 -21.09 6.19 -12.40
C GLU A 178 -20.62 7.65 -12.25
N ALA A 179 -21.56 8.61 -12.17
CA ALA A 179 -21.23 10.02 -12.00
C ALA A 179 -20.43 10.32 -10.72
N TYR A 180 -20.73 9.60 -9.62
CA TYR A 180 -19.94 9.69 -8.39
C TYR A 180 -18.49 9.25 -8.61
N PHE A 181 -18.29 8.07 -9.22
CA PHE A 181 -16.94 7.55 -9.47
C PHE A 181 -16.17 8.37 -10.50
N ASP A 182 -16.83 8.92 -11.51
CA ASP A 182 -16.21 9.84 -12.47
C ASP A 182 -15.64 11.08 -11.76
N ALA A 183 -16.40 11.66 -10.82
CA ALA A 183 -15.94 12.79 -10.03
C ALA A 183 -14.77 12.43 -9.10
N VAL A 184 -14.83 11.26 -8.45
CA VAL A 184 -13.72 10.75 -7.62
C VAL A 184 -12.46 10.56 -8.47
N PHE A 185 -12.59 9.99 -9.66
CA PHE A 185 -11.44 9.76 -10.56
C PHE A 185 -10.85 11.06 -11.09
N ALA A 186 -11.71 12.00 -11.49
CA ALA A 186 -11.27 13.32 -11.93
C ALA A 186 -10.48 14.04 -10.83
N TYR A 187 -11.02 14.06 -9.60
CA TYR A 187 -10.34 14.65 -8.45
C TYR A 187 -9.02 13.93 -8.12
N SER A 188 -9.01 12.60 -8.05
CA SER A 188 -7.79 11.83 -7.79
C SER A 188 -6.71 12.08 -8.84
N LYS A 189 -7.10 12.24 -10.10
CA LYS A 189 -6.18 12.56 -11.21
C LYS A 189 -5.60 13.96 -11.05
N GLU A 190 -6.45 14.96 -10.85
CA GLU A 190 -6.04 16.34 -10.61
C GLU A 190 -5.09 16.41 -9.41
N MET A 191 -5.42 15.70 -8.33
CA MET A 191 -4.58 15.67 -7.14
C MET A 191 -3.23 15.00 -7.39
N ALA A 192 -3.18 13.88 -8.11
CA ALA A 192 -1.92 13.25 -8.46
C ALA A 192 -1.04 14.17 -9.33
N GLU A 193 -1.64 14.88 -10.29
CA GLU A 193 -0.94 15.89 -11.12
C GLU A 193 -0.45 17.06 -10.27
N LYS A 194 -1.28 17.57 -9.35
CA LYS A 194 -0.90 18.65 -8.43
C LYS A 194 0.26 18.24 -7.53
N VAL A 195 0.19 17.07 -6.90
CA VAL A 195 1.23 16.54 -6.02
C VAL A 195 2.52 16.25 -6.79
N SER A 196 2.44 15.88 -8.07
CA SER A 196 3.63 15.71 -8.92
C SER A 196 4.48 16.98 -9.08
N SER A 197 3.91 18.15 -8.76
CA SER A 197 4.58 19.45 -8.79
C SER A 197 5.07 19.94 -7.42
N TYR A 198 4.90 19.16 -6.35
CA TYR A 198 5.25 19.56 -5.00
C TYR A 198 6.73 19.34 -4.71
N ASP A 199 7.32 20.26 -3.95
CA ASP A 199 8.73 20.17 -3.55
C ASP A 199 8.94 18.99 -2.58
N CYS A 200 7.90 18.63 -1.79
CA CYS A 200 7.95 17.51 -0.86
C CYS A 200 8.35 16.16 -1.48
N LEU A 201 8.24 16.01 -2.81
CA LEU A 201 8.61 14.78 -3.51
C LEU A 201 10.12 14.47 -3.42
N GLU A 202 10.97 15.45 -3.11
CA GLU A 202 12.39 15.20 -2.85
C GLU A 202 12.62 14.29 -1.63
N TYR A 203 11.64 14.22 -0.71
CA TYR A 203 11.68 13.38 0.48
C TYR A 203 11.08 11.99 0.24
N TYR A 204 10.40 11.75 -0.89
CA TYR A 204 9.78 10.46 -1.16
C TYR A 204 10.86 9.39 -1.43
N PRO A 205 10.86 8.24 -0.72
CA PRO A 205 11.97 7.29 -0.77
C PRO A 205 11.98 6.39 -2.01
N GLU A 206 11.06 6.58 -2.97
CA GLU A 206 10.97 5.78 -4.19
C GLU A 206 10.95 6.67 -5.45
N PRO A 207 11.38 6.17 -6.61
CA PRO A 207 11.26 6.90 -7.87
C PRO A 207 9.78 7.14 -8.24
N ILE A 208 9.45 8.39 -8.56
CA ILE A 208 8.12 8.75 -9.06
C ILE A 208 8.14 8.65 -10.58
N ASN A 209 7.25 7.83 -11.12
CA ASN A 209 7.06 7.66 -12.56
C ASN A 209 5.57 7.67 -12.88
N ASN A 210 5.21 7.59 -14.16
CA ASN A 210 3.79 7.62 -14.57
C ASN A 210 2.93 6.50 -13.94
N ALA A 211 3.54 5.38 -13.54
CA ALA A 211 2.82 4.31 -12.84
C ALA A 211 2.37 4.73 -11.43
N TYR A 212 3.00 5.76 -10.83
CA TYR A 212 2.56 6.34 -9.55
C TYR A 212 1.19 7.01 -9.68
N THR A 213 0.95 7.81 -10.72
CA THR A 213 -0.35 8.46 -10.94
C THR A 213 -1.44 7.42 -11.19
N GLU A 214 -1.16 6.43 -12.03
CA GLU A 214 -2.09 5.33 -12.29
C GLU A 214 -2.40 4.53 -11.02
N MET A 215 -1.39 4.34 -10.17
CA MET A 215 -1.55 3.72 -8.85
C MET A 215 -2.47 4.52 -7.93
N VAL A 216 -2.27 5.84 -7.80
CA VAL A 216 -3.13 6.70 -6.94
C VAL A 216 -4.59 6.61 -7.36
N LEU A 217 -4.85 6.61 -8.68
CA LEU A 217 -6.20 6.44 -9.24
C LEU A 217 -6.80 5.07 -8.88
N LYS A 218 -6.02 4.00 -9.04
CA LYS A 218 -6.46 2.65 -8.67
C LYS A 218 -6.72 2.54 -7.16
N GLN A 219 -5.93 3.23 -6.33
CA GLN A 219 -6.11 3.25 -4.87
C GLN A 219 -7.40 3.95 -4.45
N SER A 220 -7.84 5.00 -5.16
CA SER A 220 -9.04 5.75 -4.74
C SER A 220 -10.33 4.93 -4.76
N ILE A 221 -10.42 3.85 -5.54
CA ILE A 221 -11.58 2.95 -5.53
C ILE A 221 -11.66 2.13 -4.23
N ASN A 222 -10.52 1.80 -3.61
CA ASN A 222 -10.47 0.82 -2.53
C ASN A 222 -11.34 1.20 -1.32
N GLY A 223 -11.38 2.49 -0.98
CA GLY A 223 -12.22 2.99 0.11
C GLY A 223 -13.69 2.65 -0.07
N TYR A 224 -14.10 2.30 -1.29
CA TYR A 224 -15.48 1.99 -1.64
C TYR A 224 -15.81 0.49 -1.67
N ALA A 225 -14.81 -0.40 -1.62
CA ALA A 225 -15.02 -1.83 -1.74
C ALA A 225 -16.00 -2.38 -0.68
N SER A 226 -16.07 -1.77 0.52
CA SER A 226 -17.02 -2.18 1.55
C SER A 226 -18.48 -1.79 1.31
N TYR A 227 -18.75 -0.88 0.37
CA TYR A 227 -20.09 -0.41 0.03
C TYR A 227 -20.66 -1.07 -1.22
N LEU A 228 -19.86 -1.88 -1.91
CA LEU A 228 -20.19 -2.51 -3.18
C LEU A 228 -20.20 -4.03 -3.00
N ASP A 229 -21.18 -4.70 -3.58
CA ASP A 229 -21.07 -6.14 -3.80
C ASP A 229 -20.10 -6.43 -4.96
N GLU A 230 -19.74 -7.70 -5.14
CA GLU A 230 -18.78 -8.13 -6.16
C GLU A 230 -19.24 -7.79 -7.59
N GLU A 231 -20.54 -7.92 -7.88
CA GLU A 231 -21.09 -7.62 -9.21
C GLU A 231 -21.00 -6.12 -9.53
N THR A 232 -21.43 -5.29 -8.58
CA THR A 232 -21.39 -3.83 -8.66
C THR A 232 -19.95 -3.33 -8.74
N PHE A 233 -19.06 -3.87 -7.92
CA PHE A 233 -17.63 -3.54 -7.95
C PHE A 233 -17.03 -3.83 -9.34
N ASN A 234 -17.33 -4.99 -9.93
CA ASN A 234 -16.87 -5.34 -11.27
C ASN A 234 -17.43 -4.42 -12.36
N LYS A 235 -18.69 -3.97 -12.24
CA LYS A 235 -19.27 -2.99 -13.18
C LYS A 235 -18.58 -1.62 -13.05
N VAL A 236 -18.29 -1.16 -11.83
CA VAL A 236 -17.50 0.07 -11.59
C VAL A 236 -16.10 -0.06 -12.20
N LEU A 237 -15.44 -1.20 -12.03
CA LEU A 237 -14.14 -1.45 -12.67
C LEU A 237 -14.24 -1.43 -14.21
N ASP A 238 -15.33 -1.94 -14.80
CA ASP A 238 -15.56 -1.89 -16.25
C ASP A 238 -15.71 -0.44 -16.76
N HIS A 239 -16.57 0.32 -16.09
CA HIS A 239 -16.84 1.73 -16.38
C HIS A 239 -15.56 2.58 -16.37
N LEU A 240 -14.72 2.36 -15.36
CA LEU A 240 -13.45 3.07 -15.18
C LEU A 240 -12.31 2.52 -16.05
N GLY A 241 -12.56 1.47 -16.86
CA GLY A 241 -11.56 0.86 -17.73
C GLY A 241 -10.49 0.03 -17.01
N LEU A 242 -10.81 -0.50 -15.83
CA LEU A 242 -9.90 -1.23 -14.93
C LEU A 242 -10.16 -2.76 -14.89
N LYS A 243 -11.17 -3.26 -15.61
CA LYS A 243 -11.63 -4.66 -15.57
C LYS A 243 -10.62 -5.72 -16.03
N THR A 244 -9.59 -5.35 -16.79
CA THR A 244 -8.76 -6.28 -17.60
C THR A 244 -7.77 -7.17 -16.84
N GLU A 245 -7.94 -7.38 -15.54
CA GLU A 245 -6.82 -7.80 -14.70
C GLU A 245 -7.08 -9.06 -13.87
N TYR A 246 -7.66 -10.17 -14.37
CA TYR A 246 -7.69 -11.44 -13.63
C TYR A 246 -7.31 -12.64 -14.50
N ILE A 247 -6.25 -13.39 -14.11
CA ILE A 247 -5.86 -14.67 -14.70
C ILE A 247 -5.41 -15.62 -13.59
N GLU A 248 -5.47 -16.92 -13.84
CA GLU A 248 -4.78 -17.90 -13.01
C GLU A 248 -3.26 -17.62 -12.99
N ILE A 249 -2.62 -17.74 -11.83
CA ILE A 249 -1.15 -17.61 -11.73
C ILE A 249 -0.53 -18.68 -12.61
N PRO A 250 0.29 -18.32 -13.61
CA PRO A 250 0.98 -19.33 -14.40
C PRO A 250 1.99 -20.08 -13.52
N GLU A 251 2.01 -21.40 -13.61
CA GLU A 251 3.12 -22.17 -13.08
C GLU A 251 4.42 -21.77 -13.79
N VAL A 252 5.44 -21.42 -13.01
CA VAL A 252 6.79 -21.12 -13.50
C VAL A 252 7.81 -21.88 -12.66
N ASN A 253 8.96 -22.17 -13.24
CA ASN A 253 10.07 -22.73 -12.47
C ASN A 253 10.57 -21.68 -11.49
N THR A 254 10.70 -22.08 -10.23
CA THR A 254 11.29 -21.25 -9.17
C THR A 254 12.44 -21.98 -8.49
N THR A 255 13.39 -21.21 -7.98
CA THR A 255 14.48 -21.70 -7.14
C THR A 255 14.41 -21.03 -5.78
N GLU A 256 14.69 -21.79 -4.73
CA GLU A 256 14.70 -21.27 -3.37
C GLU A 256 16.00 -20.53 -3.05
N GLN A 257 15.89 -19.32 -2.51
CA GLN A 257 17.03 -18.51 -2.07
C GLN A 257 16.73 -17.86 -0.72
N ASN A 258 17.75 -17.58 0.09
CA ASN A 258 17.57 -16.81 1.31
C ASN A 258 17.64 -15.30 1.01
N CYS A 259 16.69 -14.54 1.56
CA CYS A 259 16.71 -13.09 1.57
C CYS A 259 18.00 -12.57 2.23
N PHE A 260 18.68 -11.63 1.58
CA PHE A 260 19.91 -11.02 2.07
C PHE A 260 19.71 -10.09 3.27
N GLY A 261 18.48 -9.63 3.51
CA GLY A 261 18.16 -8.77 4.65
C GLY A 261 17.84 -9.54 5.93
N CYS A 262 16.92 -10.51 5.85
CA CYS A 262 16.40 -11.22 7.03
C CYS A 262 16.70 -12.72 7.06
N GLY A 263 17.25 -13.30 5.98
CA GLY A 263 17.51 -14.73 5.87
C GLY A 263 16.28 -15.60 5.60
N ALA A 264 15.07 -15.03 5.49
CA ALA A 264 13.87 -15.78 5.13
C ALA A 264 14.00 -16.40 3.73
N GLN A 265 13.49 -17.61 3.57
CA GLN A 265 13.45 -18.30 2.29
C GLN A 265 12.46 -17.61 1.35
N ILE A 266 12.88 -17.35 0.11
CA ILE A 266 12.09 -16.72 -0.96
C ILE A 266 12.15 -17.58 -2.22
N SER A 267 11.00 -17.74 -2.87
CA SER A 267 10.86 -18.44 -4.15
C SER A 267 11.20 -17.50 -5.30
N VAL A 268 12.27 -17.80 -6.03
CA VAL A 268 12.84 -16.96 -7.09
C VAL A 268 12.51 -17.52 -8.46
N PRO A 269 11.68 -16.82 -9.26
CA PRO A 269 11.42 -17.23 -10.64
C PRO A 269 12.67 -17.21 -11.50
N GLU A 270 12.74 -18.16 -12.44
CA GLU A 270 13.82 -18.17 -13.43
C GLU A 270 13.85 -16.85 -14.24
N GLY A 271 15.01 -16.21 -14.31
CA GLY A 271 15.18 -14.93 -15.02
C GLY A 271 14.93 -13.67 -14.16
N SER A 272 14.63 -13.80 -12.87
CA SER A 272 14.53 -12.66 -11.97
C SER A 272 15.88 -11.93 -11.79
N GLU A 273 15.84 -10.60 -11.88
CA GLU A 273 16.97 -9.71 -11.59
C GLU A 273 16.91 -9.19 -10.15
N LYS A 274 15.72 -8.74 -9.72
CA LYS A 274 15.48 -8.14 -8.41
C LYS A 274 14.13 -8.57 -7.85
N MET A 275 14.07 -8.78 -6.54
CA MET A 275 12.83 -9.14 -5.85
C MET A 275 12.72 -8.51 -4.46
N ILE A 276 11.53 -8.04 -4.09
CA ILE A 276 11.25 -7.59 -2.73
C ILE A 276 10.99 -8.81 -1.84
N CYS A 277 11.68 -8.89 -0.70
CA CYS A 277 11.31 -9.85 0.33
C CYS A 277 10.07 -9.32 1.08
N GLU A 278 8.94 -10.00 0.94
CA GLU A 278 7.71 -9.59 1.61
C GLU A 278 7.80 -9.71 3.14
N TYR A 279 8.74 -10.51 3.68
CA TYR A 279 8.97 -10.63 5.12
C TYR A 279 9.62 -9.40 5.75
N CYS A 280 10.63 -8.80 5.12
CA CYS A 280 11.41 -7.69 5.72
C CYS A 280 11.44 -6.41 4.87
N GLY A 281 10.98 -6.45 3.63
CA GLY A 281 10.99 -5.31 2.71
C GLY A 281 12.29 -5.10 1.94
N SER A 282 13.35 -5.86 2.22
CA SER A 282 14.63 -5.71 1.53
C SER A 282 14.50 -6.07 0.04
N THR A 283 15.17 -5.29 -0.80
CA THR A 283 15.32 -5.62 -2.23
C THR A 283 16.50 -6.56 -2.41
N ASN A 284 16.26 -7.74 -2.96
CA ASN A 284 17.27 -8.76 -3.21
C ASN A 284 17.70 -8.68 -4.67
N ASN A 285 18.98 -8.43 -4.91
CA ASN A 285 19.58 -8.51 -6.24
C ASN A 285 19.94 -9.98 -6.52
N ILE A 286 19.08 -10.66 -7.26
CA ILE A 286 19.09 -12.12 -7.43
C ILE A 286 20.32 -12.59 -8.21
N GLN A 287 20.72 -11.83 -9.23
CA GLN A 287 21.85 -12.18 -10.08
C GLN A 287 23.21 -11.81 -9.47
N ALA A 288 23.21 -10.98 -8.42
CA ALA A 288 24.45 -10.58 -7.76
C ALA A 288 24.89 -11.65 -6.75
N ALA A 289 26.17 -12.04 -6.81
CA ALA A 289 26.74 -12.93 -5.82
C ALA A 289 26.68 -12.26 -4.43
N GLY A 290 25.91 -12.84 -3.50
CA GLY A 290 25.82 -12.33 -2.13
C GLY A 290 27.20 -12.25 -1.47
N VAL A 291 27.43 -11.22 -0.67
CA VAL A 291 28.65 -11.08 0.13
C VAL A 291 28.46 -11.88 1.42
N VAL A 292 29.18 -12.99 1.58
CA VAL A 292 29.15 -13.76 2.82
C VAL A 292 29.95 -13.03 3.90
N CYS A 293 29.30 -12.65 4.99
CA CYS A 293 29.97 -12.09 6.15
C CYS A 293 30.87 -13.16 6.79
N LEU A 294 32.18 -12.94 6.79
CA LEU A 294 33.15 -13.89 7.36
C LEU A 294 33.02 -14.07 8.89
N ASN A 295 32.34 -13.14 9.57
CA ASN A 295 32.17 -13.21 11.03
C ASN A 295 30.97 -14.10 11.43
N CYS A 296 29.81 -13.92 10.81
CA CYS A 296 28.58 -14.64 11.20
C CYS A 296 28.02 -15.58 10.12
N GLY A 297 28.64 -15.63 8.93
CA GLY A 297 28.16 -16.43 7.79
C GLY A 297 26.92 -15.87 7.08
N GLY A 298 26.40 -14.71 7.50
CA GLY A 298 25.21 -14.10 6.89
C GLY A 298 25.50 -13.59 5.48
N ASN A 299 24.57 -13.80 4.55
CA ASN A 299 24.66 -13.28 3.18
C ASN A 299 24.11 -11.86 3.13
N VAL A 300 24.94 -10.90 2.74
CA VAL A 300 24.59 -9.48 2.60
C VAL A 300 24.49 -9.14 1.12
N SER A 301 23.55 -8.27 0.74
CA SER A 301 23.48 -7.84 -0.67
C SER A 301 24.74 -7.04 -1.02
N PRO A 302 25.28 -7.16 -2.25
CA PRO A 302 26.47 -6.39 -2.63
C PRO A 302 26.29 -4.88 -2.56
N ASP A 303 25.08 -4.37 -2.77
CA ASP A 303 24.79 -2.94 -2.69
C ASP A 303 24.82 -2.46 -1.24
N GLU A 304 24.17 -3.19 -0.33
CA GLU A 304 24.22 -2.91 1.11
C GLU A 304 25.63 -3.03 1.68
N ALA A 305 26.38 -4.04 1.23
CA ALA A 305 27.76 -4.23 1.65
C ALA A 305 28.66 -3.07 1.19
N ARG A 306 28.42 -2.52 -0.01
CA ARG A 306 29.14 -1.34 -0.54
C ARG A 306 28.76 -0.05 0.19
N GLU A 307 27.48 0.16 0.47
CA GLU A 307 26.98 1.39 1.08
C GLU A 307 27.32 1.49 2.58
N ASN A 308 27.14 0.41 3.34
CA ASN A 308 27.27 0.44 4.80
C ASN A 308 28.62 -0.07 5.31
N ASN A 309 29.36 -0.80 4.48
CA ASN A 309 30.62 -1.47 4.84
C ASN A 309 30.50 -2.32 6.13
N LYS A 310 29.29 -2.77 6.47
CA LYS A 310 28.95 -3.49 7.69
C LYS A 310 27.91 -4.57 7.40
N CYS A 311 28.01 -5.68 8.11
CA CYS A 311 27.04 -6.77 8.06
C CYS A 311 25.78 -6.39 8.83
N SER A 312 24.62 -6.49 8.19
CA SER A 312 23.32 -6.15 8.81
C SER A 312 22.86 -7.13 9.87
N PHE A 313 23.51 -8.30 9.96
CA PHE A 313 23.21 -9.32 10.97
C PHE A 313 24.05 -9.16 12.25
N CYS A 314 25.34 -8.83 12.15
CA CYS A 314 26.24 -8.80 13.32
C CYS A 314 27.05 -7.51 13.48
N GLY A 315 26.91 -6.54 12.57
CA GLY A 315 27.63 -5.27 12.60
C GLY A 315 29.11 -5.34 12.22
N ALA A 316 29.64 -6.53 11.89
CA ALA A 316 31.03 -6.69 11.48
C ALA A 316 31.33 -5.92 10.19
N ILE A 317 32.51 -5.29 10.13
CA ILE A 317 32.96 -4.58 8.94
C ILE A 317 33.14 -5.57 7.79
N LEU A 318 32.49 -5.31 6.66
CA LEU A 318 32.67 -6.09 5.44
C LEU A 318 33.89 -5.56 4.71
N ARG A 319 34.62 -6.42 3.99
CA ARG A 319 35.67 -5.98 3.05
C ARG A 319 35.34 -6.59 1.71
N ILE A 320 34.81 -5.77 0.81
CA ILE A 320 34.58 -6.16 -0.57
C ILE A 320 35.88 -5.91 -1.31
N MET A 321 36.44 -6.95 -1.94
CA MET A 321 37.56 -6.78 -2.86
C MET A 321 36.97 -6.51 -4.24
N ASP A 322 37.07 -5.27 -4.71
CA ASP A 322 36.73 -4.95 -6.09
C ASP A 322 37.81 -5.55 -7.01
N PHE A 323 37.44 -6.60 -7.75
CA PHE A 323 38.27 -7.10 -8.84
C PHE A 323 37.94 -6.26 -10.09
N HIS A 324 38.78 -5.27 -10.39
CA HIS A 324 38.70 -4.47 -11.61
C HIS A 324 39.24 -5.19 -12.83
#